data_AF-A0A496L4C4-F1
#
_entry.id   AF-A0A496L4C4-F1
#
_cell.length_a   1.000
_cell.length_b   1.000
_cell.length_c   1.000
_cell.angle_alpha   90.00
_cell.angle_beta   90.00
_cell.angle_gamma   90.00
#
_symmetry.space_group_name_H-M   'P 1'
#
loop_
_entity.id
_entity.type
_entity.pdbx_description
1 polymer ?
#
loop_
_entity_poly.entity_id
_entity_poly.type
_entity_poly.pdbx_seq_one_letter_code
_entity_poly.pdbx_strand_id
1 'polypeptide(L)'
;VWRYLYRLDFLRKHNMRFEVGRFVEDLSFSLPSLYFAEKIVTVPGAEYLYVFVENSIINNRDKAHHAKVKADAKHAQNIILDFARSHGFRIPGLNTGVWRYILRKVWVKIFRNNITGFSEKYS
;
A
#
# COMPACT_ATOMS: atom_id res chain seq x y z
N VAL A 1 -4.20 -1.49 4.15
CA VAL A 1 -4.98 -1.28 5.39
C VAL A 1 -5.49 -2.57 6.04
N TRP A 2 -6.08 -3.50 5.29
CA TRP A 2 -6.88 -4.62 5.83
C TRP A 2 -6.16 -5.65 6.72
N ARG A 3 -4.83 -5.73 6.64
CA ARG A 3 -4.01 -6.63 7.47
C ARG A 3 -3.55 -6.04 8.81
N TYR A 4 -3.95 -4.80 9.10
CA TYR A 4 -3.50 -4.07 10.30
C TYR A 4 -4.62 -4.03 11.35
N LEU A 5 -4.21 -4.11 12.62
CA LEU A 5 -5.06 -3.82 13.77
C LEU A 5 -4.72 -2.43 14.30
N TYR A 6 -5.71 -1.55 14.36
CA TYR A 6 -5.56 -0.17 14.83
C TYR A 6 -6.28 0.03 16.15
N ARG A 7 -5.67 0.78 17.07
CA ARG A 7 -6.40 1.26 18.25
C ARG A 7 -7.40 2.35 17.83
N LEU A 8 -8.60 2.31 18.38
CA LEU A 8 -9.68 3.22 18.00
C LEU A 8 -9.39 4.68 18.38
N ASP A 9 -8.79 4.89 19.55
CA ASP A 9 -8.35 6.20 20.04
C ASP A 9 -7.31 6.84 19.12
N PHE A 10 -6.36 6.06 18.61
CA PHE A 10 -5.38 6.48 17.61
C PHE A 10 -6.04 6.99 16.33
N LEU A 11 -7.02 6.24 15.80
CA LEU A 11 -7.76 6.67 14.61
C LEU A 11 -8.53 7.97 14.86
N ARG A 12 -9.16 8.11 16.03
CA ARG A 12 -9.89 9.32 16.41
C ARG A 12 -8.97 10.52 16.61
N LYS A 13 -7.86 10.35 17.31
CA LYS A 13 -6.85 11.39 17.59
C LYS A 13 -6.34 12.04 16.31
N HIS A 14 -6.10 11.24 15.27
CA HIS A 14 -5.59 11.71 13.98
C HIS A 14 -6.70 11.91 12.93
N ASN A 15 -7.98 11.83 13.33
CA ASN A 15 -9.14 11.91 12.44
C ASN A 15 -9.01 11.03 11.18
N MET A 16 -8.51 9.81 11.34
CA MET A 16 -8.30 8.89 10.22
C MET A 16 -9.63 8.28 9.79
N ARG A 17 -10.01 8.55 8.54
CA ARG A 17 -11.23 8.05 7.92
C ARG A 17 -10.95 7.75 6.45
N PHE A 18 -11.73 6.85 5.87
CA PHE A 18 -11.77 6.68 4.42
C PHE A 18 -12.57 7.81 3.77
N GLU A 19 -12.16 8.20 2.57
CA GLU A 19 -12.98 9.09 1.74
C GLU A 19 -14.21 8.34 1.24
N VAL A 20 -15.39 8.88 1.50
CA VAL A 20 -16.65 8.26 1.09
C VAL A 20 -16.83 8.39 -0.42
N GLY A 21 -17.16 7.29 -1.10
CA GLY A 21 -17.53 7.28 -2.53
C GLY A 21 -16.36 7.24 -3.52
N ARG A 22 -15.13 7.13 -3.02
CA ARG A 22 -13.89 6.96 -3.80
C ARG A 22 -13.41 5.52 -3.73
N PHE A 23 -12.80 5.04 -4.82
CA PHE A 23 -12.05 3.79 -4.82
C PHE A 23 -10.59 4.02 -4.42
N VAL A 24 -9.88 2.95 -4.05
CA VAL A 24 -8.43 3.00 -3.72
C VAL A 24 -8.16 3.92 -2.51
N GLU A 25 -9.15 4.05 -1.63
CA GLU A 25 -9.12 4.84 -0.41
C GLU A 25 -8.11 4.32 0.61
N ASP A 26 -7.80 3.02 0.53
CA ASP A 26 -6.85 2.34 1.38
C ASP A 26 -5.41 2.86 1.18
N LEU A 27 -5.09 3.36 -0.01
CA LEU A 27 -3.83 4.00 -0.33
C LEU A 27 -3.67 5.29 0.49
N SER A 28 -4.61 6.23 0.37
CA SER A 28 -4.61 7.51 1.11
C SER A 28 -4.62 7.33 2.63
N PHE A 29 -5.18 6.22 3.13
CA PHE A 29 -5.20 5.91 4.56
C PHE A 29 -3.90 5.27 5.05
N SER A 30 -3.34 4.32 4.30
CA SER A 30 -2.26 3.45 4.78
C SER A 30 -1.01 4.23 5.17
N LEU A 31 -0.54 5.14 4.30
CA LEU A 31 0.71 5.86 4.55
C LEU A 31 0.64 6.79 5.77
N PRO A 32 -0.37 7.69 5.90
CA PRO A 32 -0.53 8.48 7.12
C PRO A 32 -0.67 7.63 8.37
N SER A 33 -1.37 6.49 8.30
CA SER A 33 -1.52 5.59 9.45
C SER A 33 -0.18 5.03 9.95
N LEU A 34 0.77 4.77 9.04
CA LEU A 34 2.11 4.32 9.39
C LEU A 34 2.97 5.48 9.89
N TYR A 35 2.84 6.66 9.29
CA TYR A 35 3.61 7.85 9.67
C TYR A 35 3.30 8.31 11.10
N PHE A 36 2.02 8.34 11.48
CA PHE A 36 1.60 8.76 12.81
C PHE A 36 1.81 7.69 13.89
N ALA A 37 2.09 6.44 13.51
CA ALA A 37 2.29 5.37 14.47
C ALA A 37 3.64 5.52 15.19
N GLU A 38 3.59 5.77 16.50
CA GLU A 38 4.78 5.82 17.36
C GLU A 38 5.47 4.45 17.49
N LYS A 39 4.69 3.36 17.44
CA LYS A 39 5.18 1.99 17.50
C LYS A 39 4.33 1.10 16.61
N ILE A 40 4.99 0.19 15.90
CA ILE A 40 4.38 -0.85 15.07
C ILE A 40 4.90 -2.19 15.56
N VAL A 41 3.99 -3.15 15.78
CA VAL A 41 4.31 -4.52 16.17
C VAL A 41 3.93 -5.45 15.03
N THR A 42 4.84 -6.36 14.68
CA THR A 42 4.60 -7.42 13.71
C THR A 42 4.42 -8.75 14.42
N VAL A 43 3.52 -9.59 13.94
CA VAL A 43 3.33 -10.96 14.44
C VAL A 43 3.82 -11.93 13.36
N PRO A 44 5.05 -12.48 13.47
CA PRO A 44 5.54 -13.47 12.52
C PRO A 44 4.61 -14.69 12.51
N GLY A 45 4.34 -15.24 11.32
CA GLY A 45 3.43 -16.37 11.16
C GLY A 45 1.94 -16.03 11.16
N ALA A 46 1.56 -14.75 11.34
CA ALA A 46 0.17 -14.35 11.16
C ALA A 46 -0.23 -14.42 9.67
N GLU A 47 -1.35 -15.06 9.39
CA GLU A 47 -1.89 -15.22 8.04
C GLU A 47 -3.03 -14.24 7.77
N TYR A 48 -3.04 -13.66 6.57
CA TYR A 48 -4.13 -12.83 6.07
C TYR A 48 -4.54 -13.35 4.69
N LEU A 49 -5.77 -13.87 4.59
CA LEU A 49 -6.27 -14.46 3.36
C LEU A 49 -7.02 -13.43 2.51
N TYR A 50 -6.58 -13.25 1.27
CA TYR A 50 -7.29 -12.44 0.30
C TYR A 50 -8.27 -13.30 -0.49
N VAL A 51 -9.57 -13.05 -0.35
CA VAL A 51 -10.59 -13.76 -1.12
C VAL A 51 -10.82 -13.04 -2.43
N PHE A 52 -10.57 -13.75 -3.53
CA PHE A 52 -10.90 -13.25 -4.86
C PHE A 52 -12.33 -13.62 -5.22
N VAL A 53 -13.16 -12.61 -5.52
CA VAL A 53 -14.54 -12.79 -5.99
C VAL A 53 -14.68 -12.17 -7.38
N GLU A 54 -15.39 -12.85 -8.27
CA GLU A 54 -15.56 -12.41 -9.66
C GLU A 54 -16.24 -11.04 -9.73
N ASN A 55 -17.25 -10.82 -8.90
CA ASN A 55 -18.00 -9.56 -8.79
C ASN A 55 -17.34 -8.54 -7.85
N SER A 56 -16.01 -8.62 -7.66
CA SER A 56 -15.29 -7.58 -6.92
C SER A 56 -15.46 -6.23 -7.61
N ILE A 57 -15.55 -5.18 -6.80
CA ILE A 57 -15.66 -3.79 -7.27
C ILE A 57 -14.57 -3.48 -8.30
N ILE A 58 -13.37 -4.01 -8.15
CA ILE A 58 -12.25 -3.73 -9.08
C ILE A 58 -12.37 -4.51 -10.40
N ASN A 59 -13.10 -5.63 -10.42
CA ASN A 59 -13.19 -6.53 -11.57
C ASN A 59 -14.28 -6.15 -12.58
N ASN A 60 -15.04 -5.09 -12.32
CA ASN A 60 -16.05 -4.60 -13.26
C ASN A 60 -15.39 -4.11 -14.55
N ARG A 61 -15.84 -4.67 -15.69
CA ARG A 61 -15.29 -4.42 -17.04
C ARG A 61 -15.82 -3.16 -17.70
N ASP A 62 -16.75 -2.44 -17.07
CA ASP A 62 -17.31 -1.21 -17.62
C ASP A 62 -16.24 -0.12 -17.77
N LYS A 63 -16.27 0.58 -18.91
CA LYS A 63 -15.28 1.62 -19.23
C LYS A 63 -15.40 2.83 -18.31
N ALA A 64 -16.61 3.26 -17.96
CA ALA A 64 -16.80 4.40 -17.07
C ALA A 64 -16.33 4.06 -15.65
N HIS A 65 -16.60 2.83 -15.20
CA HIS A 65 -16.06 2.30 -13.95
C HIS A 65 -14.54 2.30 -13.93
N HIS A 66 -13.87 1.77 -14.96
CA HIS A 66 -12.41 1.80 -15.06
C HIS A 66 -11.84 3.22 -15.08
N ALA A 67 -12.51 4.15 -15.79
CA ALA A 67 -12.11 5.55 -15.81
C ALA A 67 -12.21 6.17 -14.40
N LYS A 68 -13.27 5.87 -13.65
CA LYS A 68 -13.42 6.29 -12.26
C LYS A 68 -12.33 5.72 -11.36
N VAL A 69 -12.06 4.41 -11.43
CA VAL A 69 -10.98 3.77 -10.66
C VAL A 69 -9.63 4.44 -10.95
N LYS A 70 -9.33 4.73 -12.22
CA LYS A 70 -8.09 5.43 -12.60
C LYS A 70 -8.02 6.85 -12.05
N ALA A 71 -9.14 7.59 -12.11
CA ALA A 71 -9.22 8.94 -11.56
C ALA A 71 -9.02 8.94 -10.04
N ASP A 72 -9.68 8.02 -9.34
CA ASP A 72 -9.58 7.87 -7.88
C ASP A 72 -8.18 7.41 -7.44
N ALA A 73 -7.54 6.50 -8.20
CA ALA A 73 -6.15 6.11 -7.95
C ALA A 73 -5.18 7.29 -8.09
N LYS A 74 -5.38 8.15 -9.11
CA LYS A 74 -4.58 9.38 -9.28
C LYS A 74 -4.82 10.37 -8.15
N HIS A 75 -6.07 10.51 -7.71
CA HIS A 75 -6.44 11.33 -6.56
C HIS A 75 -5.76 10.85 -5.27
N ALA A 76 -5.84 9.55 -4.97
CA ALA A 76 -5.18 8.96 -3.82
C ALA A 76 -3.65 9.11 -3.88
N GLN A 77 -3.06 8.98 -5.07
CA GLN A 77 -1.64 9.25 -5.28
C GLN A 77 -1.28 10.70 -4.94
N ASN A 78 -2.07 11.68 -5.40
CA ASN A 78 -1.82 13.09 -5.11
C ASN A 78 -1.89 13.38 -3.61
N ILE A 79 -2.89 12.84 -2.90
CA ILE A 79 -3.01 12.99 -1.44
C ILE A 79 -1.74 12.51 -0.74
N ILE A 80 -1.23 11.34 -1.13
CA ILE A 80 -0.02 10.77 -0.56
C ILE A 80 1.21 11.65 -0.84
N LEU A 81 1.33 12.18 -2.06
CA LEU A 81 2.42 13.06 -2.45
C LEU A 81 2.38 14.39 -1.69
N ASP A 82 1.19 14.94 -1.51
CA ASP A 82 0.96 16.15 -0.72
C ASP A 82 1.30 15.92 0.75
N PHE A 83 0.85 14.80 1.31
CA PHE A 83 1.17 14.38 2.67
C PHE A 83 2.69 14.22 2.87
N ALA A 84 3.39 13.57 1.94
CA ALA A 84 4.84 13.41 2.02
C ALA A 84 5.56 14.76 1.94
N ARG A 85 5.11 15.65 1.05
CA ARG A 85 5.63 17.02 0.93
C ARG A 85 5.42 17.82 2.22
N SER A 86 4.23 17.78 2.81
CA SER A 86 3.91 18.54 4.03
C SER A 86 4.70 18.07 5.25
N HIS A 87 5.14 16.81 5.27
CA HIS A 87 5.93 16.22 6.36
C HIS A 87 7.42 16.08 6.02
N GLY A 88 7.87 16.63 4.89
CA GLY A 88 9.29 16.72 4.55
C GLY A 88 9.98 15.39 4.17
N PHE A 89 9.24 14.39 3.69
CA PHE A 89 9.82 13.11 3.26
C PHE A 89 9.48 12.76 1.81
N ARG A 90 10.22 11.78 1.25
CA ARG A 90 9.98 11.26 -0.12
C ARG A 90 9.61 9.79 -0.06
N ILE A 91 8.72 9.38 -0.96
CA ILE A 91 8.27 7.98 -1.03
C ILE A 91 9.02 7.28 -2.17
N PRO A 92 9.85 6.25 -1.87
CA PRO A 92 10.50 5.44 -2.89
C PRO A 92 9.45 4.76 -3.81
N GLY A 93 9.71 4.78 -5.11
CA GLY A 93 8.84 4.20 -6.16
C GLY A 93 7.75 5.14 -6.68
N LEU A 94 7.36 6.15 -5.92
CA LEU A 94 6.42 7.21 -6.33
C LEU A 94 7.17 8.48 -6.74
N ASN A 95 8.16 8.90 -5.94
CA ASN A 95 8.99 10.08 -6.19
C ASN A 95 10.35 9.75 -6.80
N THR A 96 10.83 8.52 -6.62
CA THR A 96 12.13 8.09 -7.15
C THR A 96 11.89 7.40 -8.49
N GLY A 97 12.55 7.89 -9.54
CA GLY A 97 12.35 7.45 -10.91
C GLY A 97 12.25 5.93 -11.08
N VAL A 98 11.29 5.51 -11.90
CA VAL A 98 11.00 4.13 -12.31
C VAL A 98 12.27 3.33 -12.62
N TRP A 99 13.31 4.00 -13.14
CA TRP A 99 14.64 3.46 -13.38
C TRP A 99 15.29 2.80 -12.17
N ARG A 100 15.21 3.38 -10.97
CA ARG A 100 15.81 2.79 -9.76
C ARG A 100 15.06 1.53 -9.33
N TYR A 101 13.74 1.49 -9.54
CA TYR A 101 12.92 0.31 -9.31
C TYR A 101 13.21 -0.80 -10.35
N ILE A 102 13.33 -0.44 -11.63
CA ILE A 102 13.72 -1.36 -12.71
C ILE A 102 15.12 -1.94 -12.43
N LEU A 103 16.10 -1.09 -12.11
CA LEU A 103 17.46 -1.50 -11.75
C LEU A 103 17.46 -2.45 -10.55
N ARG A 104 16.68 -2.16 -9.49
CA ARG A 104 16.52 -3.07 -8.36
C ARG A 104 15.91 -4.40 -8.79
N LYS A 105 14.90 -4.40 -9.65
CA LYS A 105 14.28 -5.64 -10.16
C LYS A 105 15.26 -6.48 -10.98
N VAL A 106 16.04 -5.84 -11.86
CA VAL A 106 17.10 -6.48 -12.65
C VAL A 106 18.18 -7.04 -11.73
N TRP A 107 18.66 -6.24 -10.77
CA TRP A 107 19.65 -6.67 -9.79
C TRP A 107 19.16 -7.86 -8.96
N VAL A 108 17.95 -7.81 -8.41
CA VAL A 108 17.33 -8.96 -7.73
C VAL A 108 17.23 -10.15 -8.68
N LYS A 109 16.82 -9.98 -9.94
CA LYS A 109 16.73 -11.11 -10.88
C LYS A 109 18.10 -11.74 -11.19
N ILE A 110 19.18 -10.95 -11.21
CA ILE A 110 20.54 -11.41 -11.48
C ILE A 110 21.18 -12.03 -10.23
N PHE A 111 20.95 -11.47 -9.03
CA PHE A 111 21.66 -11.85 -7.81
C PHE A 111 20.81 -12.66 -6.80
N ARG A 112 19.50 -12.85 -7.02
CA ARG A 112 18.62 -13.64 -6.12
C ARG A 112 18.94 -15.14 -6.10
N ASN A 113 19.74 -15.65 -7.05
CA ASN A 113 20.26 -17.02 -6.94
C ASN A 113 21.34 -17.19 -5.85
N ASN A 114 21.88 -16.11 -5.27
CA ASN A 114 22.92 -16.17 -4.25
C ASN A 114 22.46 -15.73 -2.85
N ILE A 115 21.17 -15.45 -2.65
CA ILE A 115 20.62 -14.99 -1.36
C ILE A 115 19.33 -15.73 -1.04
N THR A 116 19.42 -17.04 -0.78
CA THR A 116 18.36 -17.82 -0.13
C THR A 116 18.98 -18.72 0.93
N GLY A 117 19.25 -18.14 2.09
CA GLY A 117 19.38 -18.87 3.37
C GLY A 117 18.07 -18.87 4.16
N PHE A 118 16.92 -18.69 3.49
CA PHE A 118 15.61 -18.55 4.12
C PHE A 118 14.53 -19.27 3.30
N SER A 119 14.72 -20.57 3.09
CA SER A 119 13.67 -21.50 2.65
C SER A 119 14.24 -22.92 2.66
N GLU A 120 14.50 -23.49 3.82
CA GLU A 120 14.61 -24.95 3.99
C GLU A 120 14.65 -25.27 5.49
N LYS A 121 13.46 -25.42 6.08
CA LYS A 121 13.19 -26.24 7.26
C LYS A 121 11.71 -26.12 7.53
N TYR A 122 10.92 -26.91 6.83
CA TYR A 122 9.66 -27.54 7.25
C TYR A 122 9.17 -28.32 6.03
N SER A 123 9.70 -29.53 5.88
CA SER A 123 9.06 -30.62 5.17
C SER A 123 9.30 -31.90 5.94
#